data_AF-A0A6N7BA70-F1
#
_entry.id   AF-A0A6N7BA70-F1
#
_cell.length_a   1.000
_cell.length_b   1.000
_cell.length_c   1.000
_cell.angle_alpha   90.00
_cell.angle_beta   90.00
_cell.angle_gamma   90.00
#
_symmetry.space_group_name_H-M   'P 1'
#
loop_
_entity.id
_entity.type
_entity.pdbx_description
1 polymer ?
#
loop_
_entity_poly.entity_id
_entity_poly.type
_entity_poly.pdbx_seq_one_letter_code
_entity_poly.pdbx_strand_id
1 'polypeptide(L)'
;MPQLATQQLDSIHSMLAAGHRNLRIERHSLVLWGISCGMLLLFRDDIFTAEQLPTLAQQAVAWLILLALTISGVALIDWHLTQHVKQARDETWSFIHRQIVKIVWLLMSVGALLTFATFFYGGGHLLLAAWVVLCGIGLYVHGLFSEQLLEWIGALIIAIGIGMLGLRLNYPEQKWLASSTLGLGLPLLALMLDHGRVRAAKVRLLQSAGWLLCVLITPLLAHNFRLSEPSPDAPVVSLEVFRQRPDARQAVSFPAGTTIPVKVEVSGNLFRPGDTVAFPLVLNEPLLIMMNDRKLTGDMRSPEGSWTRWQDSLQITIPLIQAEYDLRNGAEIRGSLVVTTKDNFSH
;
A
#
# COMPACT_ATOMS: atom_id res chain seq x y z
N MET A 1 1.78 48.52 38.01
CA MET A 1 2.32 47.28 37.43
C MET A 1 1.31 46.15 37.12
N PRO A 2 -0.02 46.21 37.37
CA PRO A 2 -0.91 45.09 37.02
C PRO A 2 -1.32 45.05 35.53
N GLN A 3 -1.28 46.18 34.80
CA GLN A 3 -1.75 46.28 33.40
C GLN A 3 -0.96 45.43 32.40
N LEU A 4 0.32 45.16 32.67
CA LEU A 4 1.19 44.36 31.79
C LEU A 4 0.81 42.87 31.82
N ALA A 5 0.43 42.36 32.99
CA ALA A 5 -0.01 40.97 33.15
C ALA A 5 -1.40 40.74 32.52
N THR A 6 -2.32 41.71 32.65
CA THR A 6 -3.63 41.65 32.02
C THR A 6 -3.54 41.75 30.49
N GLN A 7 -2.67 42.62 29.97
CA GLN A 7 -2.40 42.68 28.52
C GLN A 7 -1.78 41.40 27.98
N GLN A 8 -0.87 40.76 28.73
CA GLN A 8 -0.33 39.47 28.33
C GLN A 8 -1.39 38.37 28.35
N LEU A 9 -2.22 38.30 29.38
CA LEU A 9 -3.32 37.35 29.45
C LEU A 9 -4.36 37.58 28.36
N ASP A 10 -4.74 38.82 28.06
CA ASP A 10 -5.65 39.15 26.95
C ASP A 10 -5.02 38.89 25.59
N SER A 11 -3.69 39.06 25.43
CA SER A 11 -2.99 38.65 24.22
C SER A 11 -2.96 37.13 24.06
N ILE A 12 -2.81 36.38 25.15
CA ILE A 12 -2.86 34.91 25.16
C ILE A 12 -4.30 34.44 24.93
N HIS A 13 -5.30 35.09 25.52
CA HIS A 13 -6.72 34.77 25.35
C HIS A 13 -7.19 35.13 23.96
N SER A 14 -6.77 36.25 23.38
CA SER A 14 -7.04 36.59 21.98
C SER A 14 -6.27 35.70 21.01
N MET A 15 -5.04 35.28 21.32
CA MET A 15 -4.31 34.27 20.54
C MET A 15 -5.00 32.90 20.56
N LEU A 16 -5.54 32.49 21.71
CA LEU A 16 -6.30 31.23 21.87
C LEU A 16 -7.70 31.32 21.26
N ALA A 17 -8.41 32.44 21.45
CA ALA A 17 -9.77 32.67 20.97
C ALA A 17 -9.83 32.96 19.46
N ALA A 18 -8.79 33.58 18.89
CA ALA A 18 -8.69 33.81 17.45
C ALA A 18 -8.17 32.61 16.67
N GLY A 19 -7.85 31.49 17.34
CA GLY A 19 -7.43 30.24 16.70
C GLY A 19 -6.34 30.47 15.65
N HIS A 20 -5.33 31.27 15.95
CA HIS A 20 -4.25 31.53 15.00
C HIS A 20 -3.52 30.20 14.74
N ARG A 21 -3.83 29.60 13.60
CA ARG A 21 -3.13 28.44 13.06
C ARG A 21 -1.73 28.90 12.66
N ASN A 22 -0.85 28.98 13.65
CA ASN A 22 0.46 29.60 13.53
C ASN A 22 1.55 28.59 13.14
N LEU A 23 1.14 27.36 12.86
CA LEU A 23 2.03 26.30 12.45
C LEU A 23 2.15 26.30 10.93
N ARG A 24 3.35 26.50 10.41
CA ARG A 24 3.62 26.44 8.97
C ARG A 24 4.37 25.15 8.66
N ILE A 25 3.80 24.32 7.78
CA ILE A 25 4.54 23.25 7.13
C ILE A 25 5.26 23.84 5.93
N GLU A 26 6.53 23.50 5.75
CA GLU A 26 7.27 23.96 4.59
C GLU A 26 6.99 23.06 3.38
N ARG A 27 6.95 23.65 2.19
CA ARG A 27 6.60 22.93 0.96
C ARG A 27 7.58 21.80 0.65
N HIS A 28 8.87 22.02 0.90
CA HIS A 28 9.90 21.00 0.67
C HIS A 28 9.66 19.76 1.52
N SER A 29 9.12 19.89 2.74
CA SER A 29 8.82 18.75 3.60
C SER A 29 7.79 17.83 2.94
N LEU A 30 6.68 18.38 2.45
CA LEU A 30 5.65 17.61 1.76
C LEU A 30 6.18 16.93 0.48
N VAL A 31 7.05 17.62 -0.26
CA VAL A 31 7.67 17.07 -1.48
C VAL A 31 8.63 15.93 -1.14
N LEU A 32 9.54 16.14 -0.18
CA LEU A 32 10.54 15.14 0.21
C LEU A 32 9.89 13.89 0.77
N TRP A 33 9.03 14.04 1.78
CA TRP A 33 8.32 12.92 2.39
C TRP A 33 7.40 12.22 1.39
N GLY A 34 6.73 12.99 0.52
CA GLY A 34 5.90 12.47 -0.56
C GLY A 34 6.66 11.58 -1.52
N ILE A 35 7.67 12.13 -2.18
CA ILE A 35 8.45 11.41 -3.19
C ILE A 35 9.12 10.18 -2.57
N SER A 36 9.76 10.31 -1.41
CA SER A 36 10.44 9.18 -0.78
C SER A 36 9.49 8.05 -0.40
N CYS A 37 8.34 8.35 0.21
CA CYS A 37 7.32 7.34 0.51
C CYS A 37 6.73 6.73 -0.77
N GLY A 38 6.39 7.57 -1.76
CA GLY A 38 5.83 7.11 -3.03
C GLY A 38 6.76 6.16 -3.77
N MET A 39 8.05 6.48 -3.84
CA MET A 39 9.07 5.66 -4.49
C MET A 39 9.29 4.33 -3.75
N LEU A 40 9.38 4.35 -2.41
CA LEU A 40 9.49 3.13 -1.61
C LEU A 40 8.32 2.18 -1.83
N LEU A 41 7.09 2.71 -1.93
CA LEU A 41 5.91 1.90 -2.16
C LEU A 41 5.84 1.38 -3.60
N LEU A 42 6.22 2.20 -4.57
CA LEU A 42 6.19 1.84 -5.99
C LEU A 42 7.17 0.71 -6.32
N PHE A 43 8.43 0.85 -5.87
CA PHE A 43 9.53 -0.08 -6.16
C PHE A 43 9.69 -1.17 -5.10
N ARG A 44 8.71 -1.32 -4.20
CA ARG A 44 8.77 -2.30 -3.10
C ARG A 44 9.13 -3.70 -3.55
N ASP A 45 8.51 -4.16 -4.63
CA ASP A 45 8.67 -5.53 -5.13
C ASP A 45 9.98 -5.72 -5.91
N ASP A 46 10.63 -4.63 -6.31
CA ASP A 46 11.87 -4.63 -7.11
C ASP A 46 13.13 -4.48 -6.26
N ILE A 47 13.03 -3.92 -5.05
CA ILE A 47 14.18 -3.62 -4.19
C ILE A 47 14.79 -4.88 -3.57
N PHE A 48 13.96 -5.77 -3.04
CA PHE A 48 14.40 -7.03 -2.44
C PHE A 48 13.58 -8.18 -2.99
N THR A 49 14.24 -9.10 -3.70
CA THR A 49 13.60 -10.31 -4.20
C THR A 49 13.80 -11.48 -3.24
N ALA A 50 12.87 -12.43 -3.24
CA ALA A 50 12.98 -13.64 -2.42
C ALA A 50 14.22 -14.49 -2.75
N GLU A 51 14.74 -14.37 -3.97
CA GLU A 51 15.99 -15.02 -4.39
C GLU A 51 17.24 -14.41 -3.73
N GLN A 52 17.24 -13.10 -3.48
CA GLN A 52 18.37 -12.40 -2.85
C GLN A 52 18.40 -12.62 -1.33
N LEU A 53 17.23 -12.70 -0.70
CA LEU A 53 17.07 -12.83 0.75
C LEU A 53 16.16 -14.03 1.05
N PRO A 54 16.71 -15.26 1.15
CA PRO A 54 15.90 -16.47 1.23
C PRO A 54 15.19 -16.66 2.58
N THR A 55 15.65 -16.02 3.65
CA THR A 55 15.04 -16.16 4.98
C THR A 55 14.19 -14.95 5.35
N LEU A 56 13.03 -15.19 6.00
CA LEU A 56 12.14 -14.12 6.47
C LEU A 56 12.83 -13.14 7.42
N ALA A 57 13.72 -13.62 8.28
CA ALA A 57 14.48 -12.78 9.19
C ALA A 57 15.41 -11.81 8.44
N GLN A 58 16.11 -12.29 7.40
CA GLN A 58 16.95 -11.43 6.55
C GLN A 58 16.12 -10.39 5.81
N GLN A 59 14.97 -10.79 5.24
CA GLN A 59 14.05 -9.86 4.59
C GLN A 59 13.55 -8.78 5.55
N ALA A 60 13.12 -9.16 6.76
CA ALA A 60 12.64 -8.24 7.78
C ALA A 60 13.70 -7.22 8.21
N VAL A 61 14.94 -7.69 8.45
CA VAL A 61 16.06 -6.82 8.83
C VAL A 61 16.46 -5.90 7.68
N ALA A 62 16.53 -6.41 6.44
CA ALA A 62 16.85 -5.59 5.27
C ALA A 62 15.83 -4.46 5.07
N TRP A 63 14.54 -4.78 5.21
CA TRP A 63 13.46 -3.78 5.16
C TRP A 63 13.53 -2.78 6.30
N LEU A 64 13.84 -3.23 7.52
CA LEU A 64 14.01 -2.34 8.67
C LEU A 64 15.18 -1.36 8.45
N ILE A 65 16.32 -1.85 7.95
CA ILE A 65 17.48 -1.03 7.62
C ILE A 65 17.12 -0.02 6.52
N LEU A 66 16.47 -0.46 5.45
CA LEU A 66 16.05 0.42 4.36
C LEU A 66 15.10 1.52 4.84
N LEU A 67 14.11 1.18 5.67
CA LEU A 67 13.19 2.15 6.27
C LEU A 67 13.94 3.11 7.18
N ALA A 68 14.81 2.62 8.06
CA ALA A 68 15.60 3.46 8.96
C ALA A 68 16.49 4.44 8.19
N LEU A 69 17.17 3.97 7.14
CA LEU A 69 18.00 4.81 6.27
C LEU A 69 17.16 5.86 5.54
N THR A 70 16.02 5.46 4.97
CA THR A 70 15.17 6.39 4.21
C THR A 70 14.54 7.44 5.12
N ILE A 71 13.93 7.03 6.23
CA ILE A 71 13.30 7.94 7.20
C ILE A 71 14.35 8.89 7.78
N SER A 72 15.52 8.38 8.18
CA SER A 72 16.59 9.22 8.75
C SER A 72 17.16 10.17 7.71
N GLY A 73 17.42 9.71 6.48
CA GLY A 73 17.94 10.53 5.39
C GLY A 73 16.99 11.66 5.03
N VAL A 74 15.70 11.35 4.84
CA VAL A 74 14.68 12.37 4.55
C VAL A 74 14.53 13.33 5.72
N ALA A 75 14.48 12.84 6.95
CA ALA A 75 14.36 13.69 8.14
C ALA A 75 15.56 14.63 8.31
N LEU A 76 16.79 14.17 8.04
CA LEU A 76 17.98 15.01 8.10
C LEU A 76 17.92 16.12 7.04
N ILE A 77 17.60 15.76 5.79
CA ILE A 77 17.49 16.74 4.69
C ILE A 77 16.38 17.76 5.01
N ASP A 78 15.21 17.29 5.43
CA ASP A 78 14.07 18.13 5.80
C ASP A 78 14.41 19.06 6.98
N TRP A 79 15.09 18.54 7.99
CA TRP A 79 15.57 19.32 9.13
C TRP A 79 16.53 20.42 8.70
N HIS A 80 17.55 20.10 7.91
CA HIS A 80 18.54 21.07 7.42
C HIS A 80 17.86 22.19 6.62
N LEU A 81 16.99 21.84 5.66
CA LEU A 81 16.27 22.82 4.85
C LEU A 81 15.35 23.68 5.71
N THR A 82 14.61 23.07 6.64
CA THR A 82 13.70 23.79 7.53
C THR A 82 14.44 24.73 8.48
N GLN A 83 15.60 24.32 8.99
CA GLN A 83 16.46 25.18 9.80
C GLN A 83 16.94 26.40 9.00
N HIS A 84 17.43 26.21 7.78
CA HIS A 84 17.88 27.31 6.93
C HIS A 84 16.75 28.30 6.64
N VAL A 85 15.56 27.80 6.30
CA VAL A 85 14.39 28.65 6.03
C VAL A 85 13.95 29.42 7.27
N LYS A 86 13.93 28.78 8.44
CA LYS A 86 13.55 29.44 9.70
C LYS A 86 14.56 30.48 10.17
N GLN A 87 15.85 30.19 10.05
CA GLN A 87 16.92 31.14 10.35
C GLN A 87 16.83 32.37 9.44
N ALA A 88 16.54 32.19 8.14
CA ALA A 88 16.36 33.32 7.22
C ALA A 88 15.12 34.19 7.52
N ARG A 89 14.16 33.68 8.32
CA ARG A 89 12.93 34.39 8.72
C ARG A 89 12.93 34.82 10.19
N ASP A 90 14.02 34.61 10.92
CA ASP A 90 14.10 34.81 12.38
C ASP A 90 12.96 34.12 13.17
N GLU A 91 12.48 32.99 12.67
CA GLU A 91 11.38 32.23 13.29
C GLU A 91 11.91 31.19 14.29
N THR A 92 11.30 31.13 15.48
CA THR A 92 11.59 30.09 16.48
C THR A 92 10.56 28.96 16.45
N TRP A 93 10.94 27.78 16.95
CA TRP A 93 10.07 26.61 16.99
C TRP A 93 9.06 26.73 18.13
N SER A 94 7.77 26.78 17.78
CA SER A 94 6.71 26.82 18.78
C SER A 94 6.65 25.52 19.60
N PHE A 95 6.10 25.60 20.82
CA PHE A 95 5.88 24.42 21.65
C PHE A 95 4.96 23.41 20.95
N ILE A 96 3.86 23.88 20.34
CA ILE A 96 2.89 23.05 19.62
C ILE A 96 3.58 22.30 18.48
N HIS A 97 4.46 22.97 17.72
CA HIS A 97 5.21 22.33 16.65
C HIS A 97 6.02 21.13 17.14
N ARG A 98 6.73 21.28 18.25
CA ARG A 98 7.51 20.18 18.84
C ARG A 98 6.63 19.00 19.25
N GLN A 99 5.41 19.24 19.73
CA GLN A 99 4.51 18.15 20.09
C GLN A 99 3.94 17.42 18.86
N ILE A 100 3.56 18.16 17.82
CA ILE A 100 3.07 17.56 16.57
C ILE A 100 4.17 16.72 15.92
N VAL A 101 5.41 17.21 15.88
CA VAL A 101 6.55 16.44 15.37
C VAL A 101 6.74 15.13 16.14
N LYS A 102 6.61 15.13 17.47
CA LYS A 102 6.66 13.89 18.28
C LYS A 102 5.56 12.91 17.89
N ILE A 103 4.34 13.39 17.69
CA ILE A 103 3.20 12.55 17.26
C ILE A 103 3.52 11.93 15.90
N VAL A 104 4.00 12.71 14.93
CA VAL A 104 4.36 12.21 13.60
C VAL A 104 5.47 11.15 13.70
N TRP A 105 6.50 11.37 14.50
CA TRP A 105 7.55 10.37 14.73
C TRP A 105 7.02 9.09 15.39
N LEU A 106 6.05 9.20 16.30
CA LEU A 106 5.39 8.05 16.89
C LEU A 106 4.60 7.27 15.84
N LEU A 107 3.85 7.96 14.97
CA LEU A 107 3.12 7.32 13.86
C LEU A 107 4.07 6.62 12.86
N MET A 108 5.20 7.26 12.52
CA MET A 108 6.24 6.64 11.67
C MET A 108 6.84 5.40 12.33
N SER A 109 7.08 5.44 13.64
CA SER A 109 7.58 4.30 14.41
C SER A 109 6.57 3.15 14.43
N VAL A 110 5.27 3.45 14.56
CA VAL A 110 4.19 2.45 14.45
C VAL A 110 4.17 1.84 13.05
N GLY A 111 4.29 2.65 11.99
CA GLY A 111 4.36 2.14 10.62
C GLY A 111 5.57 1.23 10.37
N ALA A 112 6.74 1.61 10.88
CA ALA A 112 7.96 0.80 10.79
C ALA A 112 7.81 -0.52 11.56
N LEU A 113 7.27 -0.47 12.78
CA LEU A 113 6.98 -1.65 13.59
C LEU A 113 5.98 -2.58 12.91
N LEU A 114 4.89 -2.04 12.35
CA LEU A 114 3.91 -2.82 11.59
C LEU A 114 4.58 -3.50 10.39
N THR A 115 5.41 -2.76 9.64
CA THR A 115 6.15 -3.32 8.50
C THR A 115 7.01 -4.50 8.96
N PHE A 116 7.79 -4.33 10.01
CA PHE A 116 8.63 -5.38 10.57
C PHE A 116 7.80 -6.58 11.07
N ALA A 117 6.70 -6.32 11.78
CA ALA A 117 5.81 -7.35 12.31
C ALA A 117 5.16 -8.19 11.19
N THR A 118 4.84 -7.60 10.04
CA THR A 118 4.19 -8.34 8.94
C THR A 118 5.03 -9.48 8.38
N PHE A 119 6.36 -9.46 8.53
CA PHE A 119 7.23 -10.57 8.13
C PHE A 119 7.06 -11.82 9.00
N PHE A 120 6.65 -11.67 10.26
CA PHE A 120 6.53 -12.77 11.22
C PHE A 120 5.08 -13.17 11.48
N TYR A 121 4.17 -12.20 11.46
CA TYR A 121 2.76 -12.41 11.80
C TYR A 121 1.82 -12.34 10.58
N GLY A 122 2.35 -12.08 9.39
CA GLY A 122 1.56 -11.93 8.18
C GLY A 122 0.81 -10.60 8.12
N GLY A 123 -0.27 -10.54 7.31
CA GLY A 123 -1.07 -9.32 7.16
C GLY A 123 -0.46 -8.25 6.24
N GLY A 124 0.51 -8.61 5.40
CA GLY A 124 1.16 -7.69 4.46
C GLY A 124 0.19 -6.96 3.50
N HIS A 125 -0.99 -7.54 3.25
CA HIS A 125 -2.06 -6.92 2.45
C HIS A 125 -2.70 -5.70 3.12
N LEU A 126 -2.57 -5.52 4.44
CA LEU A 126 -3.06 -4.34 5.17
C LEU A 126 -2.03 -3.22 5.23
N LEU A 127 -0.76 -3.53 4.91
CA LEU A 127 0.36 -2.65 5.23
C LEU A 127 0.30 -1.32 4.47
N LEU A 128 -0.07 -1.36 3.19
CA LEU A 128 -0.17 -0.17 2.34
C LEU A 128 -1.27 0.77 2.84
N ALA A 129 -2.45 0.22 3.13
CA ALA A 129 -3.56 0.97 3.72
C ALA A 129 -3.18 1.56 5.08
N ALA A 130 -2.49 0.80 5.94
CA ALA A 130 -2.03 1.28 7.25
C ALA A 130 -1.09 2.49 7.12
N TRP A 131 -0.08 2.43 6.25
CA TRP A 131 0.81 3.56 6.00
C TRP A 131 0.08 4.79 5.48
N VAL A 132 -0.85 4.61 4.55
CA VAL A 132 -1.69 5.71 4.02
C VAL A 132 -2.50 6.35 5.14
N VAL A 133 -3.18 5.55 5.98
CA VAL A 133 -3.95 6.07 7.12
C VAL A 133 -3.05 6.80 8.13
N LEU A 134 -1.90 6.23 8.50
CA LEU A 134 -0.96 6.85 9.45
C LEU A 134 -0.44 8.20 8.93
N CYS A 135 -0.07 8.29 7.65
CA CYS A 135 0.31 9.54 7.01
C CYS A 135 -0.85 10.56 7.00
N GLY A 136 -2.06 10.10 6.69
CA GLY A 136 -3.27 10.93 6.71
C GLY A 136 -3.57 11.49 8.10
N ILE A 137 -3.45 10.68 9.16
CA ILE A 137 -3.57 11.12 10.56
C ILE A 137 -2.52 12.17 10.88
N GLY A 138 -1.25 11.92 10.52
CA GLY A 138 -0.17 12.88 10.74
C GLY A 138 -0.45 14.24 10.11
N LEU A 139 -0.93 14.26 8.86
CA LEU A 139 -1.31 15.49 8.17
C LEU A 139 -2.57 16.14 8.74
N TYR A 140 -3.58 15.35 9.10
CA TYR A 140 -4.82 15.86 9.69
C TYR A 140 -4.53 16.60 10.99
N VAL A 141 -3.76 15.97 11.89
CA VAL A 141 -3.33 16.56 13.16
C VAL A 141 -2.51 17.83 12.91
N HIS A 142 -1.60 17.83 11.93
CA HIS A 142 -0.85 19.03 11.56
C HIS A 142 -1.77 20.15 11.04
N GLY A 143 -2.77 19.80 10.22
CA GLY A 143 -3.74 20.72 9.62
C GLY A 143 -4.62 21.43 10.63
N LEU A 144 -5.01 20.76 11.73
CA LEU A 144 -5.77 21.37 12.84
C LEU A 144 -5.08 22.64 13.38
N PHE A 145 -3.74 22.65 13.38
CA PHE A 145 -2.93 23.76 13.91
C PHE A 145 -2.26 24.61 12.81
N SER A 146 -2.43 24.25 11.52
CA SER A 146 -1.73 24.86 10.38
C SER A 146 -2.66 25.50 9.34
N GLU A 147 -3.29 24.70 8.48
CA GLU A 147 -4.16 25.20 7.41
C GLU A 147 -5.36 24.26 7.23
N GLN A 148 -6.54 24.83 6.94
CA GLN A 148 -7.77 24.05 6.74
C GLN A 148 -7.66 23.10 5.55
N LEU A 149 -6.90 23.49 4.51
CA LEU A 149 -6.68 22.61 3.37
C LEU A 149 -5.89 21.35 3.76
N LEU A 150 -4.86 21.49 4.60
CA LEU A 150 -4.05 20.38 5.09
C LEU A 150 -4.89 19.38 5.91
N GLU A 151 -5.80 19.92 6.72
CA GLU A 151 -6.79 19.13 7.48
C GLU A 151 -7.69 18.33 6.54
N TRP A 152 -8.25 18.95 5.50
CA TRP A 152 -9.15 18.29 4.54
C TRP A 152 -8.43 17.21 3.73
N ILE A 153 -7.22 17.48 3.25
CA ILE A 153 -6.43 16.51 2.52
C ILE A 153 -5.99 15.36 3.44
N GLY A 154 -5.60 15.64 4.68
CA GLY A 154 -5.33 14.59 5.68
C GLY A 154 -6.52 13.66 5.88
N ALA A 155 -7.73 14.20 6.02
CA ALA A 155 -8.96 13.43 6.12
C ALA A 155 -9.26 12.59 4.87
N LEU A 156 -9.03 13.15 3.67
CA LEU A 156 -9.18 12.42 2.41
C LEU A 156 -8.17 11.26 2.30
N ILE A 157 -6.92 11.47 2.71
CA ILE A 157 -5.90 10.40 2.72
C ILE A 157 -6.33 9.26 3.67
N ILE A 158 -6.86 9.58 4.85
CA ILE A 158 -7.42 8.58 5.76
C ILE A 158 -8.56 7.81 5.07
N ALA A 159 -9.51 8.52 4.44
CA ALA A 159 -10.63 7.90 3.75
C ALA A 159 -10.17 6.99 2.59
N ILE A 160 -9.13 7.37 1.84
CA ILE A 160 -8.52 6.54 0.80
C ILE A 160 -7.96 5.24 1.41
N GLY A 161 -7.20 5.34 2.51
CA GLY A 161 -6.64 4.16 3.18
C GLY A 161 -7.71 3.21 3.73
N ILE A 162 -8.79 3.75 4.31
CA ILE A 162 -9.95 2.95 4.74
C ILE A 162 -10.67 2.34 3.53
N GLY A 163 -10.84 3.11 2.45
CA GLY A 163 -11.47 2.68 1.21
C GLY A 163 -10.74 1.51 0.54
N MET A 164 -9.40 1.48 0.60
CA MET A 164 -8.61 0.33 0.13
C MET A 164 -9.07 -0.98 0.77
N LEU A 165 -9.34 -0.95 2.08
CA LEU A 165 -9.78 -2.11 2.85
C LEU A 165 -11.27 -2.40 2.65
N GLY A 166 -12.10 -1.36 2.69
CA GLY A 166 -13.56 -1.47 2.54
C GLY A 166 -13.96 -2.01 1.17
N LEU A 167 -13.24 -1.64 0.12
CA LEU A 167 -13.43 -2.12 -1.25
C LEU A 167 -12.65 -3.41 -1.56
N ARG A 168 -11.90 -3.95 -0.59
CA ARG A 168 -11.08 -5.16 -0.75
C ARG A 168 -10.18 -5.12 -1.99
N LEU A 169 -9.51 -3.97 -2.19
CA LEU A 169 -8.61 -3.79 -3.33
C LEU A 169 -7.49 -4.82 -3.29
N ASN A 170 -7.09 -5.33 -4.45
CA ASN A 170 -5.97 -6.27 -4.54
C ASN A 170 -4.63 -5.55 -4.25
N TYR A 171 -3.57 -6.31 -4.00
CA TYR A 171 -2.27 -5.70 -3.64
C TYR A 171 -1.74 -4.74 -4.72
N PRO A 172 -1.77 -5.07 -6.02
CA PRO A 172 -1.37 -4.13 -7.07
C PRO A 172 -2.16 -2.82 -7.06
N GLU A 173 -3.49 -2.86 -6.94
CA GLU A 173 -4.36 -1.68 -6.87
C GLU A 173 -4.02 -0.81 -5.66
N GLN A 174 -3.84 -1.42 -4.49
CA GLN A 174 -3.41 -0.72 -3.29
C GLN A 174 -2.03 -0.06 -3.47
N LYS A 175 -1.08 -0.73 -4.15
CA LYS A 175 0.26 -0.21 -4.40
C LYS A 175 0.23 1.05 -5.27
N TRP A 176 -0.49 1.02 -6.39
CA TRP A 176 -0.63 2.18 -7.28
C TRP A 176 -1.37 3.32 -6.60
N LEU A 177 -2.43 3.02 -5.86
CA LEU A 177 -3.20 4.04 -5.17
C LEU A 177 -2.40 4.67 -4.02
N ALA A 178 -1.68 3.89 -3.21
CA ALA A 178 -0.85 4.39 -2.12
C ALA A 178 0.34 5.22 -2.63
N SER A 179 1.04 4.73 -3.66
CA SER A 179 2.16 5.45 -4.29
C SER A 179 1.71 6.75 -4.96
N SER A 180 0.56 6.77 -5.63
CA SER A 180 -0.04 8.01 -6.17
C SER A 180 -0.43 8.98 -5.04
N THR A 181 -1.12 8.49 -4.01
CA THR A 181 -1.61 9.31 -2.88
C THR A 181 -0.48 10.00 -2.15
N LEU A 182 0.62 9.29 -1.88
CA LEU A 182 1.76 9.87 -1.15
C LEU A 182 2.78 10.54 -2.10
N GLY A 183 3.17 9.84 -3.17
CA GLY A 183 4.21 10.25 -4.11
C GLY A 183 3.83 11.42 -5.01
N LEU A 184 2.57 11.50 -5.45
CA LEU A 184 2.06 12.61 -6.25
C LEU A 184 1.21 13.56 -5.41
N GLY A 185 0.38 13.01 -4.51
CA GLY A 185 -0.54 13.81 -3.70
C GLY A 185 0.17 14.78 -2.76
N LEU A 186 1.24 14.38 -2.06
CA LEU A 186 1.93 15.30 -1.14
C LEU A 186 2.68 16.44 -1.85
N PRO A 187 3.41 16.20 -2.95
CA PRO A 187 3.95 17.30 -3.75
C PRO A 187 2.87 18.23 -4.32
N LEU A 188 1.75 17.69 -4.80
CA LEU A 188 0.64 18.49 -5.30
C LEU A 188 0.04 19.36 -4.19
N LEU A 189 -0.12 18.79 -2.99
CA LEU A 189 -0.55 19.54 -1.81
C LEU A 189 0.41 20.70 -1.49
N ALA A 190 1.73 20.46 -1.59
CA ALA A 190 2.73 21.50 -1.36
C ALA A 190 2.54 22.73 -2.28
N LEU A 191 2.14 22.50 -3.53
CA LEU A 191 1.85 23.57 -4.50
C LEU A 191 0.57 24.34 -4.14
N MET A 192 -0.39 23.67 -3.51
CA MET A 192 -1.70 24.23 -3.17
C MET A 192 -1.73 24.99 -1.83
N LEU A 193 -0.71 24.83 -0.99
CA LEU A 193 -0.59 25.56 0.29
C LEU A 193 -0.27 27.03 0.08
N ASP A 194 -0.97 27.90 0.79
CA ASP A 194 -0.84 29.36 0.68
C ASP A 194 -0.31 30.05 1.93
N HIS A 195 0.13 29.29 2.93
CA HIS A 195 0.86 29.78 4.09
C HIS A 195 0.09 30.86 4.87
N GLY A 196 -1.13 30.52 5.29
CA GLY A 196 -1.92 31.35 6.21
C GLY A 196 -2.96 32.28 5.56
N ARG A 197 -3.13 32.25 4.23
CA ARG A 197 -4.24 32.97 3.58
C ARG A 197 -5.55 32.20 3.75
N VAL A 198 -6.55 32.83 4.36
CA VAL A 198 -7.90 32.25 4.50
C VAL A 198 -8.59 32.28 3.14
N ARG A 199 -8.65 31.13 2.46
CA ARG A 199 -9.44 30.96 1.24
C ARG A 199 -10.89 30.63 1.57
N ALA A 200 -11.81 31.11 0.74
CA ALA A 200 -13.23 30.73 0.83
C ALA A 200 -13.41 29.20 0.75
N ALA A 201 -14.38 28.67 1.47
CA ALA A 201 -14.64 27.22 1.54
C ALA A 201 -14.83 26.58 0.15
N LYS A 202 -15.48 27.27 -0.78
CA LYS A 202 -15.69 26.80 -2.16
C LYS A 202 -14.38 26.57 -2.92
N VAL A 203 -13.40 27.46 -2.76
CA VAL A 203 -12.09 27.33 -3.42
C VAL A 203 -11.34 26.13 -2.86
N ARG A 204 -11.39 25.93 -1.54
CA ARG A 204 -10.76 24.77 -0.89
C ARG A 204 -11.42 23.46 -1.27
N LEU A 205 -12.74 23.44 -1.40
CA LEU A 205 -13.49 22.28 -1.88
C LEU A 205 -13.05 21.93 -3.31
N LEU A 206 -12.99 22.92 -4.20
CA LEU A 206 -12.52 22.73 -5.58
C LEU A 206 -11.07 22.23 -5.62
N GLN A 207 -10.20 22.81 -4.81
CA GLN A 207 -8.82 22.37 -4.63
C GLN A 207 -8.74 20.92 -4.15
N SER A 208 -9.50 20.55 -3.12
CA SER A 208 -9.52 19.19 -2.56
C SER A 208 -10.08 18.18 -3.56
N ALA A 209 -11.12 18.55 -4.31
CA ALA A 209 -11.69 17.73 -5.37
C ALA A 209 -10.70 17.55 -6.53
N GLY A 210 -10.03 18.62 -6.95
CA GLY A 210 -8.99 18.56 -7.98
C GLY A 210 -7.80 17.71 -7.56
N TRP A 211 -7.35 17.85 -6.30
CA TRP A 211 -6.32 17.01 -5.71
C TRP A 211 -6.72 15.53 -5.72
N LEU A 212 -7.94 15.22 -5.27
CA LEU A 212 -8.46 13.86 -5.23
C LEU A 212 -8.54 13.27 -6.64
N LEU A 213 -9.01 14.04 -7.61
CA LEU A 213 -9.06 13.64 -9.01
C LEU A 213 -7.66 13.32 -9.54
N CYS A 214 -6.67 14.17 -9.29
CA CYS A 214 -5.28 13.93 -9.71
C CYS A 214 -4.69 12.66 -9.08
N VAL A 215 -4.95 12.42 -7.80
CA VAL A 215 -4.43 11.24 -7.10
C VAL A 215 -5.12 9.94 -7.56
N LEU A 216 -6.41 9.99 -7.89
CA LEU A 216 -7.17 8.82 -8.34
C LEU A 216 -7.03 8.54 -9.84
N ILE A 217 -6.79 9.54 -10.68
CA ILE A 217 -6.67 9.32 -12.14
C ILE A 217 -5.43 8.50 -12.47
N THR A 218 -4.32 8.68 -11.75
CA THR A 218 -3.07 7.93 -11.99
C THR A 218 -3.24 6.42 -11.80
N PRO A 219 -3.76 5.90 -10.67
CA PRO A 219 -4.00 4.47 -10.52
C PRO A 219 -5.11 3.95 -11.45
N LEU A 220 -6.12 4.76 -11.78
CA LEU A 220 -7.14 4.37 -12.77
C LEU A 220 -6.56 4.24 -14.18
N LEU A 221 -5.70 5.17 -14.60
CA LEU A 221 -4.98 5.06 -15.85
C LEU A 221 -4.04 3.86 -15.83
N ALA A 222 -3.29 3.64 -14.75
CA ALA A 222 -2.42 2.46 -14.62
C ALA A 222 -3.22 1.15 -14.72
N HIS A 223 -4.40 1.10 -14.10
CA HIS A 223 -5.32 -0.03 -14.22
C HIS A 223 -5.83 -0.21 -15.66
N ASN A 224 -6.29 0.87 -16.31
CA ASN A 224 -6.78 0.83 -17.68
C ASN A 224 -5.67 0.48 -18.69
N PHE A 225 -4.45 0.98 -18.52
CA PHE A 225 -3.29 0.61 -19.33
C PHE A 225 -2.99 -0.87 -19.21
N ARG A 226 -3.10 -1.44 -18.00
CA ARG A 226 -2.93 -2.88 -17.78
C ARG A 226 -4.03 -3.71 -18.45
N LEU A 227 -5.27 -3.24 -18.43
CA LEU A 227 -6.40 -3.87 -19.13
C LEU A 227 -6.32 -3.72 -20.67
N SER A 228 -5.74 -2.61 -21.14
CA SER A 228 -5.62 -2.29 -22.56
C SER A 228 -4.43 -2.98 -23.24
N GLU A 229 -3.54 -3.61 -22.47
CA GLU A 229 -2.50 -4.46 -23.05
C GLU A 229 -3.22 -5.57 -23.82
N PRO A 230 -3.09 -5.60 -25.16
CA PRO A 230 -3.94 -6.42 -26.00
C PRO A 230 -3.84 -7.87 -25.54
N SER A 231 -4.99 -8.49 -25.33
CA SER A 231 -5.07 -9.94 -25.20
C SER A 231 -4.22 -10.53 -26.30
N PRO A 232 -3.25 -11.39 -25.99
CA PRO A 232 -2.54 -12.10 -27.02
C PRO A 232 -3.58 -12.79 -27.90
N ASP A 233 -3.68 -12.40 -29.17
CA ASP A 233 -4.37 -13.18 -30.21
C ASP A 233 -3.56 -14.47 -30.37
N ALA A 234 -3.74 -15.35 -29.41
CA ALA A 234 -3.07 -16.62 -29.30
C ALA A 234 -4.09 -17.68 -29.68
N PRO A 235 -3.78 -18.59 -30.61
CA PRO A 235 -4.68 -19.66 -30.97
C PRO A 235 -5.04 -20.45 -29.70
N VAL A 236 -6.34 -20.67 -29.49
CA VAL A 236 -6.82 -21.51 -28.40
C VAL A 236 -6.66 -22.96 -28.83
N VAL A 237 -5.95 -23.73 -28.03
CA VAL A 237 -5.59 -25.11 -28.30
C VAL A 237 -6.03 -25.97 -27.11
N SER A 238 -6.59 -27.16 -27.38
CA SER A 238 -6.98 -28.08 -26.31
C SER A 238 -5.74 -28.65 -25.61
N LEU A 239 -5.89 -29.11 -24.36
CA LEU A 239 -4.80 -29.71 -23.61
C LEU A 239 -4.15 -30.91 -24.33
N GLU A 240 -4.92 -31.66 -25.12
CA GLU A 240 -4.43 -32.81 -25.90
C GLU A 240 -3.53 -32.36 -27.05
N VAL A 241 -3.99 -31.38 -27.83
CA VAL A 241 -3.21 -30.83 -28.96
C VAL A 241 -1.98 -30.10 -28.43
N PHE A 242 -2.12 -29.41 -27.30
CA PHE A 242 -1.01 -28.78 -26.59
C PHE A 242 0.09 -29.78 -26.23
N ARG A 243 -0.28 -30.95 -25.67
CA ARG A 243 0.68 -32.01 -25.31
C ARG A 243 1.41 -32.59 -26.52
N GLN A 244 0.78 -32.61 -27.68
CA GLN A 244 1.37 -33.14 -28.91
C GLN A 244 2.26 -32.13 -29.62
N ARG A 245 1.86 -30.84 -29.63
CA ARG A 245 2.55 -29.80 -30.39
C ARG A 245 2.57 -28.48 -29.62
N PRO A 246 3.46 -28.34 -28.62
CA PRO A 246 3.62 -27.08 -27.90
C PRO A 246 4.25 -26.03 -28.81
N ASP A 247 3.52 -24.95 -29.08
CA ASP A 247 4.01 -23.76 -29.77
C ASP A 247 4.51 -22.71 -28.77
N ALA A 248 5.26 -21.72 -29.27
CA ALA A 248 5.83 -20.65 -28.45
C ALA A 248 4.74 -19.78 -27.80
N ARG A 249 3.62 -19.51 -28.51
CA ARG A 249 2.55 -18.62 -28.05
C ARG A 249 1.17 -19.16 -28.40
N GLN A 250 0.43 -19.62 -27.39
CA GLN A 250 -0.90 -20.22 -27.54
C GLN A 250 -1.66 -20.15 -26.22
N ALA A 251 -3.00 -20.17 -26.28
CA ALA A 251 -3.84 -20.28 -25.10
C ALA A 251 -4.26 -21.74 -24.91
N VAL A 252 -3.95 -22.34 -23.77
CA VAL A 252 -4.27 -23.74 -23.50
C VAL A 252 -5.60 -23.82 -22.77
N SER A 253 -6.54 -24.56 -23.34
CA SER A 253 -7.86 -24.83 -22.74
C SER A 253 -7.80 -26.04 -21.81
N PHE A 254 -8.13 -25.80 -20.55
CA PHE A 254 -8.32 -26.81 -19.52
C PHE A 254 -9.83 -26.97 -19.30
N PRO A 255 -10.42 -28.13 -19.65
CA PRO A 255 -11.84 -28.36 -19.41
C PRO A 255 -12.15 -28.46 -17.92
N ALA A 256 -13.40 -28.17 -17.55
CA ALA A 256 -13.92 -28.50 -16.22
C ALA A 256 -13.72 -30.00 -15.94
N GLY A 257 -13.45 -30.35 -14.68
CA GLY A 257 -13.07 -31.68 -14.26
C GLY A 257 -11.57 -31.99 -14.42
N THR A 258 -10.78 -31.11 -15.05
CA THR A 258 -9.32 -31.33 -15.13
C THR A 258 -8.71 -31.26 -13.74
N THR A 259 -7.92 -32.29 -13.40
CA THR A 259 -7.18 -32.34 -12.14
C THR A 259 -5.83 -31.64 -12.31
N ILE A 260 -5.60 -30.59 -11.53
CA ILE A 260 -4.36 -29.82 -11.49
C ILE A 260 -3.64 -30.12 -10.16
N PRO A 261 -2.40 -30.67 -10.21
CA PRO A 261 -1.62 -30.89 -9.00
C PRO A 261 -1.09 -29.56 -8.48
N VAL A 262 -1.63 -29.10 -7.36
CA VAL A 262 -1.10 -27.94 -6.63
C VAL A 262 -0.05 -28.42 -5.65
N LYS A 263 1.21 -28.08 -5.94
CA LYS A 263 2.33 -28.40 -5.07
C LYS A 263 2.48 -27.32 -4.02
N VAL A 264 2.40 -27.71 -2.75
CA VAL A 264 2.67 -26.81 -1.63
C VAL A 264 3.87 -27.35 -0.89
N GLU A 265 4.88 -26.50 -0.75
CA GLU A 265 6.02 -26.77 0.11
C GLU A 265 5.75 -26.15 1.47
N VAL A 266 5.65 -26.98 2.50
CA VAL A 266 5.51 -26.54 3.89
C VAL A 266 6.81 -26.82 4.61
N SER A 267 7.47 -25.76 5.07
CA SER A 267 8.70 -25.85 5.84
C SER A 267 8.64 -24.91 7.04
N GLY A 268 9.44 -25.19 8.07
CA GLY A 268 9.49 -24.36 9.27
C GLY A 268 10.67 -24.73 10.15
N ASN A 269 10.92 -23.93 11.19
CA ASN A 269 11.93 -24.25 12.20
C ASN A 269 11.60 -25.53 13.00
N LEU A 270 10.30 -25.82 13.18
CA LEU A 270 9.80 -27.00 13.90
C LEU A 270 9.60 -28.23 13.00
N PHE A 271 9.60 -28.06 11.68
CA PHE A 271 9.28 -29.11 10.72
C PHE A 271 10.43 -29.27 9.73
N ARG A 272 10.98 -30.49 9.63
CA ARG A 272 11.85 -30.81 8.49
C ARG A 272 11.03 -30.69 7.21
N PRO A 273 11.59 -30.17 6.10
CA PRO A 273 10.90 -30.18 4.81
C PRO A 273 10.48 -31.61 4.51
N GLY A 274 9.17 -31.81 4.35
CA GLY A 274 8.64 -33.10 3.91
C GLY A 274 8.81 -33.28 2.41
N ASP A 275 8.38 -34.43 1.91
CA ASP A 275 8.20 -34.60 0.47
C ASP A 275 7.18 -33.59 -0.05
N THR A 276 7.38 -33.08 -1.26
CA THR A 276 6.44 -32.12 -1.86
C THR A 276 5.07 -32.77 -1.99
N VAL A 277 4.10 -32.30 -1.21
CA VAL A 277 2.72 -32.80 -1.28
C VAL A 277 2.03 -32.11 -2.44
N ALA A 278 1.48 -32.91 -3.35
CA ALA A 278 0.65 -32.43 -4.44
C ALA A 278 -0.83 -32.62 -4.06
N PHE A 279 -1.56 -31.52 -3.93
CA PHE A 279 -3.01 -31.53 -3.73
C PHE A 279 -3.70 -31.55 -5.10
N PRO A 280 -4.42 -32.62 -5.45
CA PRO A 280 -5.16 -32.68 -6.70
C PRO A 280 -6.39 -31.77 -6.57
N LEU A 281 -6.33 -30.57 -7.17
CA LEU A 281 -7.50 -29.71 -7.29
C LEU A 281 -8.21 -30.02 -8.60
N VAL A 282 -9.54 -30.15 -8.55
CA VAL A 282 -10.36 -30.33 -9.74
C VAL A 282 -10.90 -28.97 -10.16
N LEU A 283 -10.71 -28.62 -11.43
CA LEU A 283 -11.32 -27.41 -11.98
C LEU A 283 -12.84 -27.56 -12.01
N ASN A 284 -13.55 -26.63 -11.38
CA ASN A 284 -15.02 -26.60 -11.44
C ASN A 284 -15.53 -26.04 -12.77
N GLU A 285 -14.75 -25.15 -13.39
CA GLU A 285 -15.08 -24.46 -14.63
C GLU A 285 -13.93 -24.58 -15.65
N PRO A 286 -14.23 -24.49 -16.96
CA PRO A 286 -13.19 -24.45 -17.98
C PRO A 286 -12.32 -23.19 -17.82
N LEU A 287 -11.01 -23.35 -18.00
CA LEU A 287 -10.02 -22.28 -17.85
C LEU A 287 -9.09 -22.24 -19.04
N LEU A 288 -8.82 -21.05 -19.56
CA LEU A 288 -7.79 -20.81 -20.55
C LEU A 288 -6.58 -20.21 -19.85
N ILE A 289 -5.40 -20.79 -20.06
CA ILE A 289 -4.13 -20.28 -19.52
C ILE A 289 -3.22 -19.88 -20.68
N MET A 290 -2.62 -18.69 -20.58
CA MET A 290 -1.72 -18.18 -21.60
C MET A 290 -0.35 -18.84 -21.52
N MET A 291 0.21 -19.13 -22.68
CA MET A 291 1.59 -19.54 -22.86
C MET A 291 2.34 -18.50 -23.68
N ASN A 292 3.52 -18.13 -23.20
CA ASN A 292 4.48 -17.34 -23.96
C ASN A 292 5.87 -17.96 -23.80
N ASP A 293 6.65 -18.00 -24.88
CA ASP A 293 7.96 -18.64 -24.95
C ASP A 293 8.01 -20.06 -24.34
N ARG A 294 6.97 -20.86 -24.62
CA ARG A 294 6.79 -22.24 -24.10
C ARG A 294 6.72 -22.36 -22.57
N LYS A 295 6.48 -21.24 -21.87
CA LYS A 295 6.20 -21.20 -20.43
C LYS A 295 4.78 -20.70 -20.21
N LEU A 296 4.09 -21.29 -19.24
CA LEU A 296 2.80 -20.75 -18.78
C LEU A 296 3.09 -19.41 -18.09
N THR A 297 2.44 -18.34 -18.54
CA THR A 297 2.60 -17.01 -17.92
C THR A 297 1.78 -16.89 -16.65
N GLY A 298 0.77 -17.76 -16.48
CA GLY A 298 -0.18 -17.73 -15.38
C GLY A 298 -1.34 -16.75 -15.60
N ASP A 299 -1.34 -16.00 -16.71
CA ASP A 299 -2.50 -15.22 -17.11
C ASP A 299 -3.61 -16.20 -17.53
N MET A 300 -4.82 -15.93 -17.06
CA MET A 300 -5.94 -16.85 -17.22
C MET A 300 -7.24 -16.14 -17.55
N ARG A 301 -8.16 -16.84 -18.24
CA ARG A 301 -9.54 -16.40 -18.46
C ARG A 301 -10.51 -17.57 -18.45
N SER A 302 -11.79 -17.31 -18.20
CA SER A 302 -12.85 -18.22 -18.63
C SER A 302 -13.01 -18.14 -20.17
N PRO A 303 -13.62 -19.15 -20.81
CA PRO A 303 -13.86 -19.16 -22.25
C PRO A 303 -14.57 -17.92 -22.79
N GLU A 304 -15.48 -17.35 -21.99
CA GLU A 304 -16.30 -16.18 -22.34
C GLU A 304 -15.81 -14.88 -21.65
N GLY A 305 -14.81 -14.96 -20.78
CA GLY A 305 -14.31 -13.84 -19.99
C GLY A 305 -13.11 -13.10 -20.60
N SER A 306 -12.74 -12.01 -19.94
CA SER A 306 -11.50 -11.27 -20.22
C SER A 306 -10.29 -11.97 -19.62
N TRP A 307 -9.10 -11.73 -20.20
CA TRP A 307 -7.84 -12.17 -19.61
C TRP A 307 -7.55 -11.42 -18.31
N THR A 308 -7.28 -12.19 -17.27
CA THR A 308 -6.88 -11.72 -15.95
C THR A 308 -5.45 -12.15 -15.71
N ARG A 309 -4.56 -11.20 -15.39
CA ARG A 309 -3.15 -11.51 -15.15
C ARG A 309 -2.95 -12.34 -13.90
N TRP A 310 -1.95 -13.21 -13.89
CA TRP A 310 -1.58 -14.02 -12.72
C TRP A 310 -1.54 -13.23 -11.40
N GLN A 311 -0.95 -12.03 -11.43
CA GLN A 311 -0.76 -11.19 -10.23
C GLN A 311 -2.07 -10.60 -9.68
N ASP A 312 -3.11 -10.53 -10.52
CA ASP A 312 -4.41 -9.96 -10.18
C ASP A 312 -5.48 -11.04 -9.94
N SER A 313 -5.20 -12.28 -10.32
CA SER A 313 -6.20 -13.32 -10.56
C SER A 313 -6.39 -14.30 -9.40
N LEU A 314 -5.42 -14.47 -8.50
CA LEU A 314 -5.45 -15.50 -7.46
C LEU A 314 -5.33 -14.91 -6.05
N GLN A 315 -6.35 -15.18 -5.23
CA GLN A 315 -6.31 -14.96 -3.79
C GLN A 315 -6.28 -16.31 -3.08
N ILE A 316 -5.26 -16.50 -2.25
CA ILE A 316 -5.15 -17.67 -1.38
C ILE A 316 -5.56 -17.22 0.02
N THR A 317 -6.65 -17.80 0.51
CA THR A 317 -7.12 -17.60 1.87
C THR A 317 -6.91 -18.87 2.67
N ILE A 318 -6.32 -18.75 3.86
CA ILE A 318 -6.19 -19.86 4.80
C ILE A 318 -7.12 -19.55 5.99
N PRO A 319 -8.41 -19.95 5.93
CA PRO A 319 -9.37 -19.54 6.94
C PRO A 319 -9.19 -20.26 8.28
N LEU A 320 -8.57 -21.45 8.29
CA LEU A 320 -8.35 -22.21 9.51
C LEU A 320 -7.03 -23.00 9.44
N ILE A 321 -6.25 -22.92 10.51
CA ILE A 321 -5.20 -23.89 10.85
C ILE A 321 -5.46 -24.32 12.29
N GLN A 322 -5.67 -25.62 12.52
CA GLN A 322 -5.95 -26.18 13.83
C GLN A 322 -5.10 -27.43 14.06
N ALA A 323 -4.47 -27.52 15.24
CA ALA A 323 -3.85 -28.75 15.70
C ALA A 323 -4.91 -29.62 16.38
N GLU A 324 -5.04 -30.86 15.93
CA GLU A 324 -5.91 -31.88 16.50
C GLU A 324 -5.05 -33.08 16.94
N TYR A 325 -5.53 -33.83 17.93
CA TYR A 325 -4.89 -35.06 18.36
C TYR A 325 -5.90 -36.19 18.22
N ASP A 326 -5.70 -37.05 17.23
CA ASP A 326 -6.49 -38.25 17.05
C ASP A 326 -5.80 -39.42 17.74
N LEU A 327 -6.54 -40.16 18.56
CA LEU A 327 -6.06 -41.38 19.23
C LEU A 327 -5.61 -42.47 18.24
N ARG A 328 -6.06 -42.42 16.98
CA ARG A 328 -5.68 -43.37 15.92
C ARG A 328 -4.53 -42.89 15.04
N ASN A 329 -4.53 -41.62 14.66
CA ASN A 329 -3.57 -41.07 13.70
C ASN A 329 -2.47 -40.20 14.34
N GLY A 330 -2.56 -39.95 15.65
CA GLY A 330 -1.63 -39.12 16.42
C GLY A 330 -1.94 -37.63 16.31
N ALA A 331 -0.93 -36.79 16.59
CA ALA A 331 -1.04 -35.35 16.44
C ALA A 331 -1.05 -34.96 14.95
N GLU A 332 -2.09 -34.24 14.52
CA GLU A 332 -2.28 -33.78 13.15
C GLU A 332 -2.52 -32.26 13.12
N ILE A 333 -2.01 -31.56 12.11
CA ILE A 333 -2.30 -30.13 11.87
C ILE A 333 -3.19 -30.06 10.63
N ARG A 334 -4.42 -29.62 10.82
CA ARG A 334 -5.39 -29.42 9.74
C ARG A 334 -5.41 -27.97 9.32
N GLY A 335 -5.08 -27.72 8.05
CA GLY A 335 -5.24 -26.42 7.41
C GLY A 335 -6.27 -26.51 6.30
N SER A 336 -7.16 -25.53 6.21
CA SER A 336 -7.97 -25.32 5.01
C SER A 336 -7.33 -24.22 4.17
N LEU A 337 -7.17 -24.48 2.88
CA LEU A 337 -6.65 -23.52 1.91
C LEU A 337 -7.70 -23.34 0.83
N VAL A 338 -8.18 -22.12 0.69
CA VAL A 338 -9.21 -21.74 -0.27
C VAL A 338 -8.56 -20.85 -1.31
N VAL A 339 -8.62 -21.28 -2.57
CA VAL A 339 -8.15 -20.49 -3.71
C VAL A 339 -9.37 -19.88 -4.38
N THR A 340 -9.42 -18.55 -4.43
CA THR A 340 -10.50 -17.81 -5.10
C THR A 340 -9.93 -16.92 -6.18
N THR A 341 -10.70 -16.73 -7.24
CA THR A 341 -10.42 -15.79 -8.32
C THR A 341 -11.33 -14.57 -8.21
N LYS A 342 -10.86 -13.42 -8.72
CA LYS A 342 -11.58 -12.14 -8.58
C LYS A 342 -12.90 -12.14 -9.37
N ASP A 343 -12.95 -12.88 -10.47
CA ASP A 343 -14.19 -13.24 -11.11
C ASP A 343 -14.78 -14.41 -10.32
N ASN A 344 -15.88 -14.16 -9.60
CA ASN A 344 -16.71 -15.22 -9.06
C ASN A 344 -17.17 -16.07 -10.25
N PHE A 345 -16.50 -17.20 -10.45
CA PHE A 345 -16.89 -18.32 -11.29
C PHE A 345 -18.11 -18.99 -10.67
N SER A 346 -19.24 -18.27 -10.70
CA SER A 346 -20.52 -18.74 -10.19
C SER A 346 -21.63 -18.16 -11.06
N HIS A 347 -21.98 -18.91 -12.11
CA HIS A 347 -23.34 -18.98 -12.62
C HIS A 347 -23.75 -20.41 -12.87
#